data_AF-A0A2T6FLK7-F1
#
_entry.id   AF-A0A2T6FLK7-F1
#
_cell.length_a   1.000
_cell.length_b   1.000
_cell.length_c   1.000
_cell.angle_alpha   90.00
_cell.angle_beta   90.00
_cell.angle_gamma   90.00
#
_symmetry.space_group_name_H-M   'P 1'
#
loop_
_entity.id
_entity.type
_entity.pdbx_description
1 polymer ?
#
loop_
_entity_poly.entity_id
_entity_poly.type
_entity_poly.pdbx_seq_one_letter_code
_entity_poly.pdbx_strand_id
1 'polypeptide(L)'
;MISKSKNNGRSTFIADNIEAETIRKQFIEAPLNAARQSSIHLGLDLLDFMSALPDAFIAAEERELKRLSRTSKDKNDLRIEQLKLSIERTRLIRDNANVGKSRIDRALVALSEEGNIFHGFVSDTNANPRAGLTVRITVARENESGTSRSAITDDDGYFSISLGSDKTSSTKRNNLNRQKMSGKLADLFATQNNATSTNNTTGTPNTNAEAVTNEGNDVLAEVTIFNERELVYQDEVPLIISEGTAYREYVVDIKSSDAQRYVGNVLTRELHDTQKLTKNCQFDEIKTYQRVPFASTDEAEANGFDYCAYCFGKEKSRR
;
A
#
# COMPACT_ATOMS: atom_id res chain seq x y z
N MET A 1 38.15 51.95 -23.07
CA MET A 1 37.12 51.04 -23.60
C MET A 1 37.03 49.84 -22.66
N ILE A 2 35.97 49.76 -21.85
CA ILE A 2 35.72 48.68 -20.89
C ILE A 2 34.46 47.95 -21.38
N SER A 3 34.62 46.70 -21.77
CA SER A 3 33.51 45.81 -22.14
C SER A 3 33.10 44.98 -20.91
N LYS A 4 31.88 45.17 -20.43
CA LYS A 4 31.24 44.33 -19.41
C LYS A 4 30.44 43.24 -20.11
N SER A 5 30.90 42.00 -20.02
CA SER A 5 30.11 40.82 -20.35
C SER A 5 29.12 40.51 -19.22
N LYS A 6 27.82 40.52 -19.51
CA LYS A 6 26.75 40.02 -18.63
C LYS A 6 26.53 38.54 -18.95
N ASN A 7 27.08 37.64 -18.12
CA ASN A 7 26.67 36.24 -18.12
C ASN A 7 25.40 36.09 -17.29
N ASN A 8 24.26 35.87 -17.97
CA ASN A 8 23.04 35.38 -17.33
C ASN A 8 23.16 33.86 -17.19
N GLY A 9 23.56 33.40 -16.00
CA GLY A 9 23.54 31.99 -15.64
C GLY A 9 22.10 31.49 -15.49
N ARG A 10 21.51 31.02 -16.59
CA ARG A 10 20.38 30.09 -16.55
C ARG A 10 20.96 28.70 -16.26
N SER A 11 20.67 28.19 -15.07
CA SER A 11 20.84 26.77 -14.75
C SER A 11 19.94 25.95 -15.67
N THR A 12 20.53 25.24 -16.62
CA THR A 12 19.88 24.22 -17.47
C THR A 12 19.87 22.86 -16.78
N PHE A 13 19.61 22.82 -15.47
CA PHE A 13 19.18 21.60 -14.81
C PHE A 13 17.65 21.59 -14.88
N ILE A 14 17.09 20.56 -15.52
CA ILE A 14 15.65 20.29 -15.66
C ILE A 14 14.93 21.12 -16.75
N ALA A 15 15.24 20.85 -18.02
CA ALA A 15 14.37 21.23 -19.13
C ALA A 15 14.31 20.20 -20.27
N ASP A 16 14.88 19.01 -20.08
CA ASP A 16 14.66 17.89 -21.01
C ASP A 16 13.59 16.99 -20.41
N ASN A 17 12.62 16.59 -21.23
CA ASN A 17 11.60 15.61 -20.89
C ASN A 17 12.28 14.27 -20.62
N ILE A 18 12.80 14.09 -19.41
CA ILE A 18 13.27 12.78 -18.96
C ILE A 18 12.00 11.93 -18.84
N GLU A 19 11.81 11.01 -19.79
CA GLU A 19 10.72 10.05 -19.75
C GLU A 19 10.73 9.34 -18.39
N ALA A 20 9.55 9.16 -17.79
CA ALA A 20 9.40 8.51 -16.48
C ALA A 20 10.11 7.14 -16.43
N GLU A 21 10.18 6.46 -17.58
CA GLU A 21 10.92 5.21 -17.82
C GLU A 21 12.42 5.34 -17.55
N THR A 22 13.04 6.47 -17.94
CA THR A 22 14.48 6.73 -17.76
C THR A 22 14.80 7.05 -16.30
N ILE A 23 13.92 7.80 -15.61
CA ILE A 23 14.05 8.04 -14.17
C ILE A 23 13.95 6.72 -13.42
N ARG A 24 12.96 5.88 -13.76
CA ARG A 24 12.77 4.55 -13.16
C ARG A 24 14.01 3.67 -13.36
N LYS A 25 14.54 3.57 -14.58
CA LYS A 25 15.71 2.74 -14.87
C LYS A 25 16.98 3.20 -14.17
N GLN A 26 17.28 4.50 -14.20
CA GLN A 26 18.54 5.02 -13.64
C GLN A 26 18.52 5.17 -12.13
N PHE A 27 17.39 5.58 -11.54
CA PHE A 27 17.34 5.94 -10.11
C PHE A 27 16.65 4.90 -9.23
N ILE A 28 15.91 3.95 -9.82
CA ILE A 28 15.20 2.91 -9.05
C ILE A 28 15.76 1.53 -9.38
N GLU A 29 15.77 1.13 -10.66
CA GLU A 29 16.12 -0.25 -11.05
C GLU A 29 17.63 -0.53 -11.01
N ALA A 30 18.48 0.41 -11.44
CA ALA A 30 19.94 0.21 -11.41
C ALA A 30 20.50 0.09 -9.97
N PRO A 31 20.10 0.93 -9.00
CA PRO A 31 20.50 0.73 -7.59
C PRO A 31 19.95 -0.57 -6.99
N LEU A 32 18.70 -0.93 -7.29
CA LEU A 32 18.11 -2.20 -6.81
C LEU A 32 18.86 -3.42 -7.37
N ASN A 33 19.23 -3.40 -8.64
CA ASN A 33 20.00 -4.48 -9.27
C ASN A 33 21.43 -4.58 -8.71
N ALA A 34 22.04 -3.45 -8.36
CA ALA A 34 23.35 -3.45 -7.69
C ALA A 34 23.26 -3.99 -6.24
N ALA A 35 22.14 -3.75 -5.54
CA ALA A 35 21.90 -4.25 -4.18
C ALA A 35 21.65 -5.78 -4.10
N ARG A 36 21.39 -6.46 -5.23
CA ARG A 36 21.08 -7.90 -5.28
C ARG A 36 22.20 -8.83 -4.81
N GLN A 37 23.47 -8.40 -4.77
CA GLN A 37 24.59 -9.30 -4.46
C GLN A 37 25.30 -9.06 -3.12
N SER A 38 25.03 -7.95 -2.43
CA SER A 38 25.59 -7.73 -1.10
C SER A 38 24.84 -6.59 -0.41
N SER A 39 24.52 -6.80 0.87
CA SER A 39 23.97 -5.84 1.85
C SER A 39 22.50 -5.44 1.73
N ILE A 40 21.65 -6.24 2.39
CA ILE A 40 20.34 -5.80 2.92
C ILE A 40 20.47 -4.44 3.65
N HIS A 41 21.61 -4.19 4.29
CA HIS A 41 21.89 -2.93 4.98
C HIS A 41 21.94 -1.70 4.05
N LEU A 42 22.59 -1.79 2.88
CA LEU A 42 22.58 -0.69 1.90
C LEU A 42 21.18 -0.47 1.29
N GLY A 43 20.39 -1.54 1.18
CA GLY A 43 18.99 -1.44 0.77
C GLY A 43 18.13 -0.64 1.76
N LEU A 44 18.37 -0.82 3.07
CA LEU A 44 17.65 -0.08 4.11
C LEU A 44 18.10 1.38 4.22
N ASP A 45 19.40 1.64 4.15
CA ASP A 45 19.93 3.01 4.13
C ASP A 45 19.44 3.78 2.90
N LEU A 46 19.39 3.12 1.73
CA LEU A 46 18.83 3.70 0.51
C LEU A 46 17.33 3.98 0.68
N LEU A 47 16.59 3.09 1.32
CA LEU A 47 15.16 3.29 1.57
C LEU A 47 14.91 4.48 2.50
N ASP A 48 15.67 4.58 3.59
CA ASP A 48 15.60 5.71 4.52
C ASP A 48 15.92 7.02 3.80
N PHE A 49 16.97 7.03 2.98
CA PHE A 49 17.29 8.18 2.13
C PHE A 49 16.16 8.52 1.16
N MET A 50 15.60 7.52 0.47
CA MET A 50 14.49 7.71 -0.48
C MET A 50 13.20 8.18 0.21
N SER A 51 12.97 7.81 1.47
CA SER A 51 11.84 8.30 2.26
C SER A 51 12.02 9.75 2.74
N ALA A 52 13.27 10.18 2.98
CA ALA A 52 13.57 11.53 3.46
C ALA A 52 13.62 12.60 2.35
N LEU A 53 13.96 12.19 1.12
CA LEU A 53 14.09 13.10 -0.03
C LEU A 53 12.80 13.90 -0.35
N PRO A 54 11.61 13.26 -0.43
CA PRO A 54 10.36 13.97 -0.70
C PRO A 54 10.08 15.11 0.30
N ASP A 55 10.34 14.91 1.59
CA ASP A 55 10.11 15.94 2.60
C ASP A 55 11.05 17.14 2.42
N ALA A 56 12.33 16.89 2.13
CA ALA A 56 13.29 17.96 1.85
C ALA A 56 12.89 18.77 0.61
N PHE A 57 12.39 18.10 -0.43
CA PHE A 57 11.91 18.72 -1.66
C PHE A 57 10.64 19.54 -1.42
N ILE A 58 9.62 18.97 -0.76
CA ILE A 58 8.38 19.67 -0.38
C ILE A 58 8.72 20.94 0.42
N ALA A 59 9.59 20.83 1.42
CA ALA A 59 9.98 21.98 2.24
C ALA A 59 10.69 23.07 1.40
N ALA A 60 11.47 22.70 0.39
CA ALA A 60 12.09 23.64 -0.53
C ALA A 60 11.06 24.34 -1.43
N GLU A 61 10.13 23.59 -2.01
CA GLU A 61 9.06 24.13 -2.85
C GLU A 61 8.09 25.01 -2.08
N GLU A 62 7.74 24.66 -0.84
CA GLU A 62 6.88 25.48 0.03
C GLU A 62 7.54 26.82 0.37
N ARG A 63 8.86 26.84 0.59
CA ARG A 63 9.61 28.10 0.78
C ARG A 63 9.56 28.97 -0.48
N GLU A 64 9.71 28.38 -1.64
CA GLU A 64 9.66 29.09 -2.92
C GLU A 64 8.24 29.60 -3.24
N LEU A 65 7.22 28.78 -2.99
CA LEU A 65 5.81 29.16 -3.09
C LEU A 65 5.51 30.36 -2.18
N LYS A 66 6.00 30.33 -0.94
CA LYS A 66 5.86 31.44 0.02
C LYS A 66 6.60 32.70 -0.46
N ARG A 67 7.76 32.56 -1.08
CA ARG A 67 8.50 33.69 -1.66
C ARG A 67 7.72 34.30 -2.83
N LEU A 68 7.28 33.48 -3.78
CA LEU A 68 6.58 33.93 -4.98
C LEU A 68 5.22 34.54 -4.66
N SER A 69 4.44 33.94 -3.76
CA SER A 69 3.15 34.50 -3.30
C SER A 69 3.27 35.87 -2.63
N ARG A 70 4.43 36.19 -2.02
CA ARG A 70 4.71 37.52 -1.47
C ARG A 70 5.15 38.52 -2.54
N THR A 71 5.89 38.07 -3.54
CA THR A 71 6.50 38.96 -4.55
C THR A 71 5.65 39.15 -5.80
N SER A 72 4.75 38.22 -6.10
CA SER A 72 3.93 38.27 -7.30
C SER A 72 2.78 39.24 -7.11
N LYS A 73 2.64 40.16 -8.06
CA LYS A 73 1.49 41.08 -8.14
C LYS A 73 0.30 40.44 -8.86
N ASP A 74 0.56 39.37 -9.61
CA ASP A 74 -0.46 38.65 -10.36
C ASP A 74 -1.02 37.51 -9.49
N LYS A 75 -2.34 37.54 -9.28
CA LYS A 75 -3.05 36.48 -8.54
C LYS A 75 -3.07 35.16 -9.31
N ASN A 76 -2.82 35.18 -10.62
CA ASN A 76 -2.86 34.02 -11.51
C ASN A 76 -1.46 33.65 -12.06
N ASP A 77 -0.39 33.91 -11.30
CA ASP A 77 0.97 33.53 -11.72
C ASP A 77 1.08 32.01 -11.93
N LEU A 78 1.25 31.59 -13.18
CA LEU A 78 1.36 30.19 -13.57
C LEU A 78 2.43 29.42 -12.78
N ARG A 79 3.47 30.10 -12.30
CA ARG A 79 4.54 29.46 -11.50
C ARG A 79 4.06 29.05 -10.12
N ILE A 80 3.15 29.82 -9.52
CA ILE A 80 2.55 29.50 -8.22
C ILE A 80 1.70 28.22 -8.36
N GLU A 81 0.91 28.12 -9.42
CA GLU A 81 0.10 26.92 -9.69
C GLU A 81 0.98 25.70 -10.00
N GLN A 82 2.05 25.86 -10.78
CA GLN A 82 3.02 24.79 -11.03
C GLN A 82 3.68 24.28 -9.74
N LEU A 83 4.06 25.18 -8.82
CA LEU A 83 4.63 24.79 -7.53
C LEU A 83 3.64 24.03 -6.65
N LYS A 84 2.38 24.46 -6.61
CA LYS A 84 1.33 23.73 -5.86
C LYS A 84 1.15 22.31 -6.41
N LEU A 85 1.09 22.16 -7.73
CA LEU A 85 0.97 20.85 -8.38
C LEU A 85 2.20 19.97 -8.11
N SER A 86 3.41 20.55 -8.11
CA SER A 86 4.64 19.83 -7.81
C SER A 86 4.69 19.35 -6.35
N ILE A 87 4.27 20.20 -5.40
CA ILE A 87 4.15 19.85 -3.98
C ILE A 87 3.16 18.70 -3.80
N GLU A 88 1.97 18.78 -4.40
CA GLU A 88 0.96 17.73 -4.34
C GLU A 88 1.48 16.41 -4.91
N ARG A 89 2.14 16.45 -6.08
CA ARG A 89 2.76 15.25 -6.67
C ARG A 89 3.82 14.65 -5.75
N THR A 90 4.66 15.48 -5.13
CA THR A 90 5.71 15.00 -4.23
C THR A 90 5.12 14.41 -2.95
N ARG A 91 4.01 14.94 -2.43
CA ARG A 91 3.29 14.35 -1.30
C ARG A 91 2.80 12.93 -1.62
N LEU A 92 2.26 12.70 -2.82
CA LEU A 92 1.88 11.35 -3.26
C LEU A 92 3.08 10.39 -3.30
N ILE A 93 4.24 10.86 -3.80
CA ILE A 93 5.47 10.06 -3.82
C ILE A 93 5.92 9.72 -2.39
N ARG A 94 5.91 10.71 -1.49
CA ARG A 94 6.26 10.52 -0.07
C ARG A 94 5.35 9.49 0.59
N ASP A 95 4.04 9.62 0.40
CA ASP A 95 3.06 8.77 1.05
C ASP A 95 3.22 7.32 0.56
N ASN A 96 3.47 7.11 -0.73
CA ASN A 96 3.80 5.80 -1.30
C ASN A 96 5.13 5.24 -0.77
N ALA A 97 6.17 6.08 -0.64
CA ALA A 97 7.46 5.67 -0.07
C ALA A 97 7.31 5.22 1.39
N ASN A 98 6.47 5.92 2.17
CA ASN A 98 6.17 5.55 3.56
C ASN A 98 5.43 4.21 3.65
N VAL A 99 4.46 3.96 2.76
CA VAL A 99 3.81 2.64 2.67
C VAL A 99 4.83 1.55 2.35
N GLY A 100 5.71 1.78 1.38
CA GLY A 100 6.80 0.86 1.03
C GLY A 100 7.73 0.58 2.21
N LYS A 101 8.05 1.60 3.00
CA LYS A 101 8.85 1.46 4.23
C LYS A 101 8.15 0.60 5.28
N SER A 102 6.90 0.89 5.60
CA SER A 102 6.13 0.06 6.53
C SER A 102 6.07 -1.40 6.09
N ARG A 103 5.92 -1.66 4.78
CA ARG A 103 5.95 -3.02 4.23
C ARG A 103 7.28 -3.72 4.47
N ILE A 104 8.39 -3.05 4.22
CA ILE A 104 9.73 -3.61 4.45
C ILE A 104 9.97 -3.86 5.93
N ASP A 105 9.62 -2.91 6.80
CA ASP A 105 9.78 -3.06 8.25
C ASP A 105 9.00 -4.28 8.77
N ARG A 106 7.75 -4.45 8.33
CA ARG A 106 6.91 -5.60 8.70
C ARG A 106 7.41 -6.91 8.09
N ALA A 107 7.89 -6.90 6.85
CA ALA A 107 8.50 -8.06 6.23
C ALA A 107 9.76 -8.49 7.00
N LEU A 108 10.60 -7.54 7.42
CA LEU A 108 11.77 -7.83 8.25
C LEU A 108 11.37 -8.42 9.61
N VAL A 109 10.33 -7.89 10.25
CA VAL A 109 9.78 -8.46 11.49
C VAL A 109 9.33 -9.90 11.25
N ALA A 110 8.55 -10.16 10.19
CA ALA A 110 8.09 -11.50 9.81
C ALA A 110 9.24 -12.48 9.55
N LEU A 111 10.39 -12.01 9.06
CA LEU A 111 11.60 -12.84 8.88
C LEU A 111 12.31 -13.15 10.19
N SER A 112 12.19 -12.25 11.17
CA SER A 112 12.83 -12.37 12.48
C SER A 112 12.00 -13.14 13.50
N GLU A 113 10.67 -13.20 13.31
CA GLU A 113 9.77 -13.90 14.20
C GLU A 113 9.94 -15.42 14.06
N GLU A 114 10.38 -16.06 15.13
CA GLU A 114 10.40 -17.50 15.25
C GLU A 114 8.97 -18.01 15.53
N GLY A 115 8.23 -18.34 14.46
CA GLY A 115 6.88 -18.86 14.60
C GLY A 115 6.24 -19.28 13.29
N ASN A 116 5.33 -20.24 13.34
CA ASN A 116 4.49 -20.58 12.19
C ASN A 116 3.41 -19.50 12.07
N ILE A 117 3.71 -18.40 11.39
CA ILE A 117 2.82 -17.26 11.19
C ILE A 117 2.65 -17.01 9.70
N PHE A 118 1.42 -16.71 9.28
CA PHE A 118 1.10 -16.27 7.94
C PHE A 118 0.95 -14.76 7.94
N HIS A 119 1.87 -14.08 7.26
CA HIS A 119 1.89 -12.64 7.12
C HIS A 119 1.46 -12.23 5.72
N GLY A 120 1.01 -10.99 5.59
CA GLY A 120 0.83 -10.42 4.28
C GLY A 120 0.30 -9.01 4.29
N PHE A 121 0.10 -8.50 3.09
CA PHE A 121 -0.50 -7.20 2.83
C PHE A 121 -1.68 -7.32 1.90
N VAL A 122 -2.69 -6.47 2.10
CA VAL A 122 -3.80 -6.30 1.18
C VAL A 122 -3.83 -4.85 0.69
N SER A 123 -3.82 -4.66 -0.63
CA SER A 123 -3.90 -3.35 -1.27
C SER A 123 -4.93 -3.34 -2.41
N ASP A 124 -5.34 -2.15 -2.83
CA ASP A 124 -6.12 -1.96 -4.04
C ASP A 124 -5.24 -2.02 -5.31
N THR A 125 -5.88 -1.86 -6.47
CA THR A 125 -5.23 -1.82 -7.78
C THR A 125 -4.28 -0.63 -7.99
N ASN A 126 -4.36 0.40 -7.12
CA ASN A 126 -3.47 1.55 -7.11
C ASN A 126 -2.35 1.42 -6.05
N ALA A 127 -2.20 0.23 -5.46
CA ALA A 127 -1.27 -0.07 -4.38
C ALA A 127 -1.55 0.68 -3.05
N ASN A 128 -2.73 1.28 -2.88
CA ASN A 128 -3.11 1.83 -1.59
C ASN A 128 -3.44 0.69 -0.63
N PRO A 129 -2.97 0.75 0.64
CA PRO A 129 -3.31 -0.27 1.63
C PRO A 129 -4.82 -0.31 1.90
N ARG A 130 -5.35 -1.50 2.17
CA ARG A 130 -6.76 -1.71 2.51
C ARG A 130 -6.88 -2.22 3.95
N ALA A 131 -7.24 -1.31 4.85
CA ALA A 131 -7.51 -1.59 6.25
C ALA A 131 -8.92 -2.17 6.46
N GLY A 132 -9.12 -2.88 7.58
CA GLY A 132 -10.43 -3.38 8.00
C GLY A 132 -10.93 -4.63 7.27
N LEU A 133 -10.16 -5.19 6.35
CA LEU A 133 -10.52 -6.43 5.65
C LEU A 133 -10.24 -7.65 6.52
N THR A 134 -11.15 -8.62 6.50
CA THR A 134 -10.95 -9.87 7.22
C THR A 134 -10.26 -10.88 6.30
N VAL A 135 -9.01 -11.21 6.60
CA VAL A 135 -8.28 -12.30 5.96
C VAL A 135 -8.55 -13.58 6.76
N ARG A 136 -9.00 -14.63 6.09
CA ARG A 136 -9.35 -15.91 6.70
C ARG A 136 -8.61 -17.05 6.01
N ILE A 137 -8.05 -17.93 6.84
CA ILE A 137 -7.54 -19.23 6.41
C ILE A 137 -8.51 -20.33 6.84
N THR A 138 -8.80 -21.27 5.96
CA THR A 138 -9.64 -22.43 6.24
C THR A 138 -8.87 -23.71 5.93
N VAL A 139 -8.67 -24.55 6.94
CA VAL A 139 -8.03 -25.85 6.76
C VAL A 139 -9.12 -26.90 6.51
N ALA A 140 -9.19 -27.43 5.30
CA ALA A 140 -10.05 -28.55 5.01
C ALA A 140 -9.45 -29.82 5.62
N ARG A 141 -10.20 -30.51 6.48
CA ARG A 141 -9.91 -31.89 6.90
C ARG A 141 -11.00 -32.79 6.37
N GLU A 142 -10.62 -33.95 5.84
CA GLU A 142 -11.60 -34.96 5.43
C GLU A 142 -12.52 -35.27 6.63
N ASN A 143 -13.83 -35.03 6.46
CA ASN A 143 -14.92 -35.35 7.38
C ASN A 143 -15.11 -34.48 8.66
N GLU A 144 -14.50 -33.30 8.78
CA GLU A 144 -14.77 -32.36 9.89
C GLU A 144 -15.01 -30.92 9.40
N SER A 145 -15.76 -30.12 10.18
CA SER A 145 -15.84 -28.67 9.90
C SER A 145 -14.44 -28.09 10.07
N GLY A 146 -13.88 -27.59 8.97
CA GLY A 146 -12.50 -27.11 8.93
C GLY A 146 -12.22 -26.06 10.02
N THR A 147 -11.08 -26.15 10.67
CA THR A 147 -10.65 -25.10 11.60
C THR A 147 -10.30 -23.86 10.77
N SER A 148 -10.99 -22.76 11.03
CA SER A 148 -10.68 -21.47 10.43
C SER A 148 -9.96 -20.55 11.41
N ARG A 149 -9.08 -19.70 10.89
CA ARG A 149 -8.44 -18.62 11.64
C ARG A 149 -8.50 -17.36 10.80
N SER A 150 -8.55 -16.19 11.44
CA SER A 150 -8.64 -14.93 10.73
C SER A 150 -7.91 -13.81 11.43
N ALA A 151 -7.55 -12.78 10.67
CA ALA A 151 -7.07 -11.50 11.15
C ALA A 151 -7.74 -10.37 10.36
N ILE A 152 -7.77 -9.18 10.94
CA ILE A 152 -8.22 -7.96 10.27
C ILE A 152 -6.97 -7.21 9.81
N THR A 153 -7.02 -6.60 8.63
CA THR A 153 -5.92 -5.77 8.14
C THR A 153 -5.80 -4.45 8.90
N ASP A 154 -4.58 -4.11 9.29
CA ASP A 154 -4.19 -2.84 9.92
C ASP A 154 -4.33 -1.66 8.93
N ASP A 155 -4.11 -0.42 9.42
CA ASP A 155 -4.17 0.81 8.61
C ASP A 155 -3.21 0.79 7.39
N ASP A 156 -2.09 0.07 7.50
CA ASP A 156 -1.10 -0.14 6.44
C ASP A 156 -1.43 -1.36 5.56
N GLY A 157 -2.59 -1.98 5.74
CA GLY A 157 -3.05 -3.16 5.00
C GLY A 157 -2.39 -4.46 5.44
N TYR A 158 -1.57 -4.43 6.50
CA TYR A 158 -0.88 -5.60 7.03
C TYR A 158 -1.81 -6.55 7.76
N PHE A 159 -1.56 -7.85 7.69
CA PHE A 159 -2.18 -8.84 8.57
C PHE A 159 -1.18 -9.90 9.02
N SER A 160 -1.47 -10.54 10.16
CA SER A 160 -0.72 -11.70 10.67
C SER A 160 -1.67 -12.72 11.28
N ILE A 161 -1.59 -13.98 10.83
CA ILE A 161 -2.40 -15.10 11.34
C ILE A 161 -1.47 -16.18 11.86
N SER A 162 -1.57 -16.52 13.15
CA SER A 162 -0.82 -17.66 13.69
C SER A 162 -1.31 -18.96 13.06
N LEU A 163 -0.40 -19.72 12.46
CA LEU A 163 -0.64 -21.06 11.90
C LEU A 163 -0.50 -22.17 12.95
N GLY A 164 0.02 -21.83 14.14
CA GLY A 164 0.09 -22.71 15.30
C GLY A 164 1.30 -23.65 15.26
N SER A 165 1.71 -24.12 16.43
CA SER A 165 2.86 -25.01 16.58
C SER A 165 2.44 -26.47 16.45
N ASP A 166 2.92 -27.17 15.42
CA ASP A 166 2.89 -28.63 15.42
C ASP A 166 3.81 -29.13 16.54
N LYS A 167 3.25 -29.78 17.56
CA LYS A 167 4.00 -30.28 18.73
C LYS A 167 4.97 -31.43 18.40
N THR A 168 5.04 -31.89 17.16
CA THR A 168 5.67 -33.17 16.79
C THR A 168 6.99 -33.07 16.01
N SER A 169 7.48 -31.88 15.65
CA SER A 169 8.63 -31.79 14.71
C SER A 169 9.72 -30.78 15.06
N SER A 170 9.96 -30.50 16.34
CA SER A 170 10.86 -29.41 16.76
C SER A 170 12.36 -29.69 16.65
N THR A 171 12.82 -30.94 16.45
CA THR A 171 14.25 -31.24 16.66
C THR A 171 15.13 -31.28 15.40
N LYS A 172 14.58 -31.27 14.18
CA LYS A 172 15.39 -31.37 12.92
C LYS A 172 15.22 -30.23 11.92
N ARG A 173 14.29 -29.29 12.11
CA ARG A 173 13.91 -28.29 11.08
C ARG A 173 14.65 -26.95 11.16
N ASN A 174 15.36 -26.66 12.25
CA ASN A 174 15.91 -25.32 12.50
C ASN A 174 17.03 -24.89 11.52
N ASN A 175 17.72 -25.84 10.85
CA ASN A 175 18.80 -25.49 9.92
C ASN A 175 18.37 -25.35 8.45
N LEU A 176 17.32 -26.07 8.01
CA LEU A 176 16.83 -25.94 6.62
C LEU A 176 15.97 -24.70 6.39
N ASN A 177 15.20 -24.26 7.40
CA ASN A 177 14.30 -23.12 7.21
C ASN A 177 15.04 -21.79 7.03
N ARG A 178 16.18 -21.58 7.71
CA ARG A 178 17.00 -20.37 7.49
C ARG A 178 17.54 -20.25 6.06
N GLN A 179 17.91 -21.35 5.42
CA GLN A 179 18.44 -21.35 4.05
C GLN A 179 17.35 -21.20 2.97
N LYS A 180 16.11 -21.65 3.23
CA LYS A 180 14.99 -21.44 2.30
C LYS A 180 14.44 -20.01 2.33
N MET A 181 14.53 -19.31 3.46
CA MET A 181 13.96 -17.96 3.61
C MET A 181 14.75 -16.87 2.87
N SER A 182 16.08 -16.98 2.74
CA SER A 182 16.85 -16.05 1.90
C SER A 182 16.52 -16.19 0.41
N GLY A 183 16.15 -17.39 -0.05
CA GLY A 183 15.64 -17.62 -1.40
C GLY A 183 14.24 -17.04 -1.60
N LYS A 184 13.33 -17.25 -0.65
CA LYS A 184 11.96 -16.69 -0.69
C LYS A 184 11.96 -15.15 -0.72
N LEU A 185 12.94 -14.49 -0.08
CA LEU A 185 13.11 -13.04 -0.16
C LEU A 185 13.53 -12.57 -1.57
N ALA A 186 14.49 -13.27 -2.18
CA ALA A 186 14.92 -12.97 -3.55
C ALA A 186 13.78 -13.19 -4.55
N ASP A 187 12.95 -14.22 -4.34
CA ASP A 187 11.76 -14.49 -5.16
C ASP A 187 10.68 -13.41 -4.99
N LEU A 188 10.45 -12.91 -3.77
CA LEU A 188 9.51 -11.80 -3.52
C LEU A 188 9.91 -10.53 -4.27
N PHE A 189 11.20 -10.16 -4.22
CA PHE A 189 11.71 -9.01 -4.98
C PHE A 189 11.82 -9.28 -6.50
N ALA A 190 11.92 -10.53 -6.93
CA ALA A 190 11.90 -10.90 -8.35
C ALA A 190 10.47 -10.86 -8.94
N THR A 191 9.46 -11.29 -8.19
CA THR A 191 8.07 -11.38 -8.66
C THR A 191 7.45 -9.99 -8.87
N GLN A 192 7.80 -9.01 -8.00
CA GLN A 192 7.32 -7.63 -8.12
C GLN A 192 7.81 -6.91 -9.40
N ASN A 193 8.91 -7.35 -9.99
CA ASN A 193 9.45 -6.79 -11.23
C ASN A 193 8.87 -7.41 -12.52
N ASN A 194 8.28 -8.61 -12.44
CA ASN A 194 7.69 -9.29 -13.60
C ASN A 194 6.23 -8.89 -13.87
N ALA A 195 5.53 -8.30 -12.91
CA ALA A 195 4.14 -7.84 -13.08
C ALA A 195 4.01 -6.60 -13.99
N THR A 196 5.11 -5.95 -14.39
CA THR A 196 5.09 -4.79 -15.31
C THR A 196 5.43 -5.14 -16.76
N SER A 197 5.57 -6.43 -17.10
CA SER A 197 5.99 -6.85 -18.44
C SER A 197 5.05 -7.87 -19.07
N THR A 198 3.74 -7.60 -19.06
CA THR A 198 2.84 -8.20 -20.04
C THR A 198 2.82 -7.34 -21.30
N ASN A 199 3.62 -7.71 -22.29
CA ASN A 199 3.16 -7.86 -23.67
C ASN A 199 4.23 -8.51 -24.55
N ASN A 200 3.81 -9.56 -25.25
CA ASN A 200 4.49 -10.32 -26.29
C ASN A 200 5.67 -11.19 -25.86
N THR A 201 5.44 -12.50 -25.74
CA THR A 201 5.89 -13.50 -26.72
C THR A 201 5.23 -14.84 -26.42
N THR A 202 4.59 -15.41 -27.44
CA THR A 202 4.02 -16.75 -27.49
C THR A 202 5.12 -17.78 -27.22
N GLY A 203 5.02 -18.48 -26.08
CA GLY A 203 5.87 -19.60 -25.71
C GLY A 203 5.03 -20.67 -25.03
N THR A 204 4.88 -21.78 -25.72
CA THR A 204 4.15 -23.01 -25.34
C THR A 204 4.48 -23.43 -23.89
N PRO A 205 3.48 -23.81 -23.06
CA PRO A 205 3.76 -24.29 -21.71
C PRO A 205 4.43 -25.66 -21.82
N ASN A 206 5.67 -25.74 -21.35
CA ASN A 206 6.39 -27.00 -21.23
C ASN A 206 5.85 -27.74 -20.00
N THR A 207 4.88 -28.62 -20.24
CA THR A 207 4.44 -29.64 -19.29
C THR A 207 5.59 -30.61 -19.06
N ASN A 208 6.39 -30.37 -18.03
CA ASN A 208 7.23 -31.35 -17.34
C ASN A 208 7.79 -30.68 -16.07
N ALA A 209 6.91 -30.29 -15.16
CA ALA A 209 7.29 -30.16 -13.75
C ALA A 209 7.18 -31.56 -13.17
N GLU A 210 8.33 -32.22 -12.99
CA GLU A 210 8.45 -33.47 -12.27
C GLU A 210 7.78 -33.31 -10.90
N ALA A 211 6.74 -34.11 -10.67
CA ALA A 211 6.09 -34.25 -9.40
C ALA A 211 7.11 -34.80 -8.40
N VAL A 212 7.69 -33.92 -7.58
CA VAL A 212 8.32 -34.32 -6.33
C VAL A 212 7.18 -34.74 -5.41
N THR A 213 6.82 -36.02 -5.47
CA THR A 213 5.95 -36.67 -4.49
C THR A 213 6.72 -36.77 -3.18
N ASN A 214 6.76 -35.66 -2.43
CA ASN A 214 6.99 -35.76 -1.00
C ASN A 214 5.69 -36.30 -0.40
N GLU A 215 5.69 -37.58 -0.03
CA GLU A 215 4.65 -38.22 0.80
C GLU A 215 4.69 -37.65 2.24
N GLY A 216 4.61 -36.33 2.38
CA GLY A 216 4.38 -35.62 3.62
C GLY A 216 2.94 -35.14 3.64
N ASN A 217 2.26 -35.29 4.78
CA ASN A 217 0.93 -34.73 5.03
C ASN A 217 0.95 -33.20 4.95
N ASP A 218 1.04 -32.64 3.74
CA ASP A 218 0.95 -31.20 3.54
C ASP A 218 -0.48 -30.76 3.82
N VAL A 219 -0.62 -30.02 4.90
CA VAL A 219 -1.90 -29.45 5.32
C VAL A 219 -2.13 -28.20 4.47
N LEU A 220 -3.01 -28.32 3.48
CA LEU A 220 -3.43 -27.23 2.61
C LEU A 220 -4.52 -26.40 3.28
N ALA A 221 -4.34 -25.09 3.26
CA ALA A 221 -5.35 -24.11 3.66
C ALA A 221 -5.78 -23.26 2.46
N GLU A 222 -7.06 -22.98 2.42
CA GLU A 222 -7.62 -21.98 1.54
C GLU A 222 -7.51 -20.60 2.19
N VAL A 223 -7.12 -19.57 1.43
CA VAL A 223 -7.11 -18.18 1.89
C VAL A 223 -8.23 -17.40 1.21
N THR A 224 -9.03 -16.71 2.01
CA THR A 224 -10.14 -15.87 1.55
C THR A 224 -10.07 -14.51 2.23
N ILE A 225 -10.46 -13.46 1.52
CA ILE A 225 -10.50 -12.08 2.03
C ILE A 225 -11.93 -11.59 1.93
N PHE A 226 -12.43 -11.07 3.04
CA PHE A 226 -13.76 -10.52 3.15
C PHE A 226 -13.70 -9.02 3.44
N ASN A 227 -14.61 -8.27 2.81
CA ASN A 227 -15.02 -6.95 3.27
C ASN A 227 -16.30 -7.14 4.09
N GLU A 228 -16.19 -7.01 5.42
CA GLU A 228 -17.25 -7.39 6.37
C GLU A 228 -17.74 -8.85 6.19
N ARG A 229 -18.80 -9.06 5.40
CA ARG A 229 -19.40 -10.38 5.09
C ARG A 229 -19.30 -10.74 3.61
N GLU A 230 -18.89 -9.82 2.76
CA GLU A 230 -18.75 -10.04 1.32
C GLU A 230 -17.38 -10.63 1.01
N LEU A 231 -17.35 -11.75 0.29
CA LEU A 231 -16.11 -12.32 -0.21
C LEU A 231 -15.59 -11.44 -1.35
N VAL A 232 -14.44 -10.80 -1.14
CA VAL A 232 -13.82 -9.91 -2.14
C VAL A 232 -12.66 -10.57 -2.87
N TYR A 233 -12.07 -11.62 -2.30
CA TYR A 233 -10.98 -12.35 -2.92
C TYR A 233 -10.85 -13.78 -2.38
N GLN A 234 -10.46 -14.71 -3.25
CA GLN A 234 -10.15 -16.10 -2.92
C GLN A 234 -8.82 -16.46 -3.59
N ASP A 235 -7.87 -16.96 -2.80
CA ASP A 235 -6.55 -17.35 -3.30
C ASP A 235 -6.63 -18.70 -4.01
N GLU A 236 -6.30 -18.71 -5.29
CA GLU A 236 -6.31 -19.93 -6.12
C GLU A 236 -5.19 -20.90 -5.73
N VAL A 237 -4.12 -20.39 -5.11
CA VAL A 237 -2.96 -21.20 -4.72
C VAL A 237 -3.04 -21.50 -3.22
N PRO A 238 -3.32 -22.74 -2.81
CA PRO A 238 -3.47 -23.08 -1.40
C PRO A 238 -2.21 -22.77 -0.60
N LEU A 239 -2.41 -22.40 0.66
CA LEU A 239 -1.37 -22.15 1.64
C LEU A 239 -0.91 -23.47 2.26
N ILE A 240 0.38 -23.78 2.17
CA ILE A 240 0.96 -24.96 2.80
C ILE A 240 1.35 -24.61 4.24
N ILE A 241 0.60 -25.11 5.22
CA ILE A 241 0.78 -24.76 6.63
C ILE A 241 1.99 -25.48 7.26
N SER A 242 2.39 -26.63 6.69
CA SER A 242 3.50 -27.46 7.20
C SER A 242 4.89 -26.82 7.02
N GLU A 243 5.03 -25.78 6.18
CA GLU A 243 6.32 -25.15 5.86
C GLU A 243 6.78 -24.08 6.87
N GLY A 244 5.95 -23.73 7.86
CA GLY A 244 6.24 -22.71 8.85
C GLY A 244 5.74 -21.32 8.43
N THR A 245 6.59 -20.30 8.55
CA THR A 245 6.20 -18.92 8.20
C THR A 245 5.91 -18.80 6.71
N ALA A 246 4.83 -18.11 6.38
CA ALA A 246 4.45 -17.81 5.00
C ALA A 246 4.18 -16.32 4.84
N TYR A 247 4.42 -15.81 3.63
CA TYR A 247 4.18 -14.42 3.28
C TYR A 247 3.45 -14.34 1.93
N ARG A 248 2.41 -13.50 1.83
CA ARG A 248 1.72 -13.20 0.57
C ARG A 248 1.29 -11.74 0.48
N GLU A 249 1.16 -11.25 -0.75
CA GLU A 249 0.55 -9.94 -1.03
C GLU A 249 -0.67 -10.14 -1.90
N TYR A 250 -1.73 -9.43 -1.55
CA TYR A 250 -3.02 -9.49 -2.24
C TYR A 250 -3.37 -8.13 -2.81
N VAL A 251 -3.72 -8.13 -4.09
CA VAL A 251 -4.31 -6.97 -4.76
C VAL A 251 -5.79 -7.29 -4.95
N VAL A 252 -6.65 -6.51 -4.29
CA VAL A 252 -8.09 -6.69 -4.33
C VAL A 252 -8.72 -5.54 -5.09
N ASP A 253 -9.45 -5.85 -6.16
CA ASP A 253 -10.35 -4.89 -6.79
C ASP A 253 -11.66 -4.89 -6.02
N ILE A 254 -11.63 -4.28 -4.83
CA ILE A 254 -12.85 -3.94 -4.13
C ILE A 254 -13.41 -2.78 -4.94
N LYS A 255 -14.26 -3.12 -5.93
CA LYS A 255 -15.19 -2.16 -6.50
C LYS A 255 -15.78 -1.47 -5.29
N SER A 256 -15.54 -0.19 -5.19
CA SER A 256 -16.05 0.66 -4.13
C SER A 256 -17.58 0.73 -4.24
N SER A 257 -18.29 -0.39 -4.11
CA SER A 257 -19.66 -0.43 -3.62
C SER A 257 -19.72 0.24 -2.24
N ASP A 258 -18.59 0.20 -1.50
CA ASP A 258 -18.41 0.75 -0.15
C ASP A 258 -17.37 1.87 -0.04
N ALA A 259 -17.34 2.85 -0.95
CA ALA A 259 -17.08 4.20 -0.44
C ALA A 259 -18.33 4.50 0.39
N GLN A 260 -18.32 4.11 1.68
CA GLN A 260 -19.49 4.13 2.54
C GLN A 260 -20.23 5.41 2.25
N ARG A 261 -21.44 5.27 1.69
CA ARG A 261 -22.12 6.42 1.10
C ARG A 261 -22.29 7.52 2.13
N TYR A 262 -22.45 7.13 3.40
CA TYR A 262 -22.62 8.02 4.51
C TYR A 262 -21.42 7.96 5.44
N VAL A 263 -20.74 9.09 5.60
CA VAL A 263 -19.58 9.22 6.50
C VAL A 263 -19.81 10.40 7.43
N GLY A 264 -19.81 10.12 8.74
CA GLY A 264 -19.90 11.11 9.78
C GLY A 264 -18.54 11.66 10.20
N ASN A 265 -18.47 12.94 10.54
CA ASN A 265 -17.33 13.57 11.19
C ASN A 265 -17.53 13.54 12.70
N VAL A 266 -16.70 12.83 13.46
CA VAL A 266 -16.83 12.71 14.93
C VAL A 266 -16.73 14.06 15.63
N LEU A 267 -15.90 14.96 15.11
CA LEU A 267 -15.64 16.26 15.72
C LEU A 267 -16.81 17.22 15.50
N THR A 268 -17.27 17.35 14.26
CA THR A 268 -18.39 18.25 13.93
C THR A 268 -19.74 17.60 14.11
N ARG A 269 -19.83 16.28 14.27
CA ARG A 269 -21.09 15.50 14.25
C ARG A 269 -21.92 15.71 12.98
N GLU A 270 -21.28 16.01 11.85
CA GLU A 270 -21.95 16.13 10.55
C GLU A 270 -21.83 14.85 9.73
N LEU A 271 -22.93 14.44 9.12
CA LEU A 271 -23.03 13.33 8.19
C LEU A 271 -22.90 13.85 6.75
N HIS A 272 -22.02 13.24 5.98
CA HIS A 272 -21.78 13.55 4.57
C HIS A 272 -22.24 12.40 3.68
N ASP A 273 -22.87 12.73 2.55
CA ASP A 273 -23.14 11.79 1.44
C ASP A 273 -21.96 11.88 0.46
N THR A 274 -21.12 10.84 0.41
CA THR A 274 -19.91 10.78 -0.43
C THR A 274 -20.22 10.86 -1.92
N GLN A 275 -21.47 10.57 -2.33
CA GLN A 275 -21.93 10.68 -3.72
C GLN A 275 -22.46 12.08 -4.06
N LYS A 276 -22.67 12.95 -3.05
CA LYS A 276 -23.19 14.33 -3.21
C LYS A 276 -22.27 15.38 -2.60
N LEU A 277 -20.96 15.11 -2.59
CA LEU A 277 -19.99 16.06 -2.07
C LEU A 277 -19.93 17.29 -2.96
N THR A 278 -19.90 18.46 -2.31
CA THR A 278 -19.62 19.75 -2.94
C THR A 278 -18.39 20.34 -2.28
N LYS A 279 -17.77 21.34 -2.92
CA LYS A 279 -16.59 22.04 -2.36
C LYS A 279 -16.86 22.68 -0.98
N ASN A 280 -18.12 22.98 -0.67
CA ASN A 280 -18.51 23.60 0.60
C ASN A 280 -18.69 22.58 1.73
N CYS A 281 -18.68 21.26 1.43
CA CYS A 281 -18.82 20.23 2.45
C CYS A 281 -17.57 20.04 3.32
N GLN A 282 -16.42 20.58 2.90
CA GLN A 282 -15.12 20.42 3.57
C GLN A 282 -14.75 18.96 3.89
N PHE A 283 -15.27 18.00 3.11
CA PHE A 283 -15.09 16.57 3.37
C PHE A 283 -13.61 16.15 3.32
N ASP A 284 -12.85 16.75 2.40
CA ASP A 284 -11.42 16.50 2.25
C ASP A 284 -10.59 17.02 3.44
N GLU A 285 -11.14 17.94 4.23
CA GLU A 285 -10.49 18.44 5.46
C GLU A 285 -10.71 17.49 6.66
N ILE A 286 -11.64 16.54 6.56
CA ILE A 286 -11.93 15.56 7.61
C ILE A 286 -10.84 14.50 7.58
N LYS A 287 -10.07 14.41 8.65
CA LYS A 287 -9.00 13.41 8.78
C LYS A 287 -9.56 12.01 8.89
N THR A 288 -8.84 10.99 8.44
CA THR A 288 -9.29 9.59 8.42
C THR A 288 -9.80 9.12 9.78
N TYR A 289 -9.11 9.42 10.88
CA TYR A 289 -9.51 9.04 12.24
C TYR A 289 -10.77 9.79 12.77
N GLN A 290 -11.24 10.82 12.06
CA GLN A 290 -12.45 11.55 12.39
C GLN A 290 -13.65 11.06 11.59
N ARG A 291 -13.45 10.15 10.63
CA ARG A 291 -14.51 9.60 9.77
C ARG A 291 -15.11 8.38 10.43
N VAL A 292 -16.43 8.36 10.59
CA VAL A 292 -17.21 7.20 11.03
C VAL A 292 -18.14 6.80 9.90
N PRO A 293 -17.97 5.61 9.32
CA PRO A 293 -18.88 5.12 8.29
C PRO A 293 -20.25 4.77 8.87
N PHE A 294 -21.30 4.94 8.07
CA PHE A 294 -22.67 4.51 8.37
C PHE A 294 -23.26 3.78 7.17
N ALA A 295 -24.04 2.72 7.44
CA ALA A 295 -24.74 1.98 6.38
C ALA A 295 -25.96 2.77 5.86
N SER A 296 -26.56 3.62 6.69
CA SER A 296 -27.71 4.45 6.32
C SER A 296 -27.73 5.79 7.05
N THR A 297 -28.55 6.74 6.57
CA THR A 297 -28.80 8.01 7.25
C THR A 297 -29.49 7.84 8.60
N ASP A 298 -30.38 6.86 8.71
CA ASP A 298 -31.16 6.60 9.92
C ASP A 298 -30.25 6.08 11.05
N GLU A 299 -29.26 5.26 10.70
CA GLU A 299 -28.23 4.79 11.64
C GLU A 299 -27.38 5.96 12.16
N ALA A 300 -26.94 6.86 11.27
CA ALA A 300 -26.16 8.03 11.65
C ALA A 300 -26.93 8.95 12.59
N GLU A 301 -28.21 9.21 12.29
CA GLU A 301 -29.10 10.02 13.13
C GLU A 301 -29.33 9.37 14.50
N ALA A 302 -29.55 8.05 14.55
CA ALA A 302 -29.64 7.30 15.80
C ALA A 302 -28.35 7.38 16.64
N ASN A 303 -27.19 7.55 16.00
CA ASN A 303 -25.89 7.78 16.63
C ASN A 303 -25.60 9.27 16.93
N GLY A 304 -26.58 10.16 16.74
CA GLY A 304 -26.50 11.58 17.09
C GLY A 304 -25.72 12.44 16.10
N PHE A 305 -25.59 12.00 14.85
CA PHE A 305 -25.05 12.82 13.77
C PHE A 305 -26.16 13.64 13.10
N ASP A 306 -25.84 14.87 12.71
CA ASP A 306 -26.72 15.78 11.97
C ASP A 306 -26.33 15.81 10.49
N TYR A 307 -27.26 16.15 9.61
CA TYR A 307 -27.00 16.18 8.17
C TYR A 307 -26.15 17.38 7.77
N CYS A 308 -25.11 17.18 6.98
CA CYS A 308 -24.37 18.28 6.35
C CYS A 308 -25.31 19.04 5.39
N ALA A 309 -25.50 20.34 5.62
CA ALA A 309 -26.40 21.19 4.84
C ALA A 309 -26.08 21.24 3.33
N TYR A 310 -24.82 20.98 2.96
CA TYR A 310 -24.38 20.99 1.56
C TYR A 310 -24.57 19.64 0.86
N CYS A 311 -24.50 18.52 1.59
CA CYS A 311 -24.77 17.19 1.03
C CYS A 311 -26.27 16.90 0.93
N PHE A 312 -27.04 17.34 1.93
CA PHE A 312 -28.43 16.93 2.13
C PHE A 312 -29.46 18.07 2.01
N GLY A 313 -29.02 19.32 1.88
CA GLY A 313 -29.87 20.50 1.89
C GLY A 313 -30.03 21.11 3.28
N LYS A 314 -30.27 22.42 3.34
CA LYS A 314 -30.44 23.19 4.59
C LYS A 314 -31.69 22.78 5.37
N GLU A 315 -32.68 22.24 4.66
CA GLU A 315 -33.94 21.77 5.22
C GLU A 315 -33.80 20.50 6.07
N LYS A 316 -32.74 19.71 5.85
CA LYS A 316 -32.45 18.49 6.61
C LYS A 316 -31.42 18.69 7.72
N SER A 317 -30.56 19.69 7.57
CA SER A 317 -29.59 20.06 8.59
C SER A 317 -30.28 20.77 9.75
N ARG A 318 -29.91 20.45 10.99
CA ARG A 318 -30.41 21.14 12.18
C ARG A 318 -29.55 22.37 12.55
N ARG A 319 -28.59 22.73 11.70
CA ARG A 319 -27.64 23.84 11.87
C ARG A 319 -27.93 25.06 11.01
#